data_AF-A0A4R5NL88-F1
#
_entry.id   AF-A0A4R5NL88-F1
#
_cell.length_a   1.000
_cell.length_b   1.000
_cell.length_c   1.000
_cell.angle_alpha   90.00
_cell.angle_beta   90.00
_cell.angle_gamma   90.00
#
_symmetry.space_group_name_H-M   'P 1'
#
loop_
_entity.id
_entity.type
_entity.pdbx_description
1 polymer ?
#
loop_
_entity_poly.entity_id
_entity_poly.type
_entity_poly.pdbx_seq_one_letter_code
_entity_poly.pdbx_strand_id
1 'polypeptide(L)'
;MSTLFSVAASNAGQIGIIAGIIVFVLLFFKIIIGFIKFCFRHPILFIILLLCGGLGFFFSLAVGGALILAVVVGGFAMFVMNGFDN
;
A
#
# COMPACT_ATOMS: atom_id res chain seq x y z
N MET A 1 -24.54 -27.64 -3.66
CA MET A 1 -24.36 -26.27 -4.20
C MET A 1 -23.45 -25.39 -3.31
N SER A 2 -23.38 -25.61 -1.99
CA SER A 2 -22.48 -24.89 -1.08
C SER A 2 -20.98 -25.13 -1.29
N THR A 3 -20.58 -26.35 -1.70
CA THR A 3 -19.17 -26.71 -1.93
C THR A 3 -18.57 -26.03 -3.16
N LEU A 4 -19.35 -25.86 -4.24
CA LEU A 4 -18.92 -25.14 -5.44
C LEU A 4 -18.75 -23.64 -5.19
N PHE A 5 -19.63 -23.05 -4.35
CA PHE A 5 -19.52 -21.65 -3.96
C PHE A 5 -18.29 -21.41 -3.05
N SER A 6 -18.00 -22.33 -2.13
CA SER A 6 -16.81 -22.30 -1.28
C SER A 6 -15.51 -22.42 -2.08
N VAL A 7 -15.46 -23.26 -3.11
CA VAL A 7 -14.29 -23.40 -3.99
C VAL A 7 -14.09 -22.16 -4.88
N ALA A 8 -15.17 -21.58 -5.39
CA ALA A 8 -15.10 -20.33 -6.15
C ALA A 8 -14.64 -19.15 -5.28
N ALA A 9 -15.12 -19.05 -4.04
CA ALA A 9 -14.69 -18.03 -3.07
C ALA A 9 -13.21 -18.20 -2.66
N SER A 10 -12.75 -19.44 -2.48
CA SER A 10 -11.34 -19.78 -2.25
C SER A 10 -10.44 -19.26 -3.38
N ASN A 11 -10.81 -19.54 -4.63
CA ASN A 11 -10.03 -19.10 -5.78
C ASN A 11 -10.07 -17.58 -5.95
N ALA A 12 -11.22 -16.95 -5.74
CA ALA A 12 -11.36 -15.49 -5.78
C ALA A 12 -10.53 -14.80 -4.68
N GLY A 13 -10.49 -15.37 -3.47
CA GLY A 13 -9.67 -14.88 -2.37
C GLY A 13 -8.17 -14.96 -2.68
N GLN A 14 -7.71 -16.07 -3.25
CA GLN A 14 -6.32 -16.24 -3.65
C GLN A 14 -5.91 -15.23 -4.74
N ILE A 15 -6.78 -15.01 -5.74
CA ILE A 15 -6.56 -14.02 -6.81
C ILE A 15 -6.52 -12.60 -6.23
N GLY A 16 -7.42 -12.28 -5.29
CA GLY A 16 -7.47 -10.98 -4.61
C GLY A 16 -6.19 -10.67 -3.82
N ILE A 17 -5.65 -11.66 -3.10
CA ILE A 17 -4.37 -11.53 -2.37
C ILE A 17 -3.22 -11.28 -3.35
N ILE A 18 -3.13 -12.06 -4.42
CA ILE A 18 -2.05 -11.91 -5.42
C ILE A 18 -2.13 -10.54 -6.09
N ALA A 19 -3.32 -10.11 -6.50
CA ALA A 19 -3.54 -8.80 -7.09
C ALA A 19 -3.17 -7.67 -6.11
N GLY A 20 -3.55 -7.80 -4.84
CA GLY A 20 -3.21 -6.85 -3.78
C GLY A 20 -1.69 -6.71 -3.58
N ILE A 21 -0.96 -7.82 -3.56
CA ILE A 21 0.50 -7.82 -3.44
C ILE A 21 1.15 -7.11 -4.65
N ILE A 22 0.70 -7.43 -5.87
CA ILE A 22 1.24 -6.80 -7.09
C ILE A 22 1.03 -5.28 -7.04
N VAL A 23 -0.18 -4.83 -6.71
CA VAL A 23 -0.52 -3.40 -6.60
C VAL A 23 0.29 -2.74 -5.49
N PHE A 24 0.46 -3.39 -4.34
CA PHE A 24 1.28 -2.89 -3.24
C PHE A 24 2.74 -2.70 -3.66
N VAL A 25 3.34 -3.69 -4.35
CA VAL A 25 4.71 -3.61 -4.86
C VAL A 25 4.86 -2.45 -5.86
N LEU A 26 3.91 -2.28 -6.78
CA LEU A 26 3.93 -1.16 -7.73
C LEU A 26 3.83 0.20 -7.05
N LEU A 27 2.95 0.34 -6.06
CA LEU A 27 2.83 1.55 -5.23
C LEU A 27 4.11 1.83 -4.46
N PHE A 28 4.72 0.80 -3.89
CA PHE A 28 5.98 0.91 -3.15
C PHE A 28 7.12 1.42 -4.03
N PHE A 29 7.30 0.82 -5.22
CA PHE A 29 8.28 1.30 -6.19
C PHE A 29 8.01 2.75 -6.63
N LYS A 30 6.73 3.11 -6.82
CA LYS A 30 6.35 4.47 -7.20
C LYS A 30 6.70 5.49 -6.11
N ILE A 31 6.55 5.15 -4.83
CA ILE A 31 6.94 5.98 -3.68
C ILE A 31 8.46 6.13 -3.62
N ILE A 32 9.22 5.03 -3.75
CA ILE A 32 10.70 5.06 -3.79
C ILE A 32 11.18 5.97 -4.92
N ILE A 33 10.66 5.80 -6.13
CA ILE A 33 11.05 6.61 -7.30
C ILE A 33 10.67 8.08 -7.08
N GLY A 34 9.50 8.35 -6.51
CA GLY A 34 9.06 9.69 -6.15
C GLY A 34 10.00 10.34 -5.12
N PHE A 35 10.41 9.59 -4.11
CA PHE A 35 11.34 10.03 -3.07
C PHE A 35 12.73 10.33 -3.63
N ILE A 36 13.25 9.46 -4.50
CA ILE A 36 14.52 9.69 -5.20
C ILE A 36 14.43 10.95 -6.06
N LYS A 37 13.37 11.10 -6.86
CA LYS A 37 13.13 12.30 -7.68
C LYS A 37 13.04 13.56 -6.82
N PHE A 38 12.41 13.49 -5.65
CA PHE A 38 12.35 14.60 -4.69
C PHE A 38 13.74 14.97 -4.16
N CYS A 39 14.56 13.98 -3.80
CA CYS A 39 15.94 14.20 -3.36
C CYS A 39 16.77 14.92 -4.43
N PHE A 40 16.63 14.56 -5.71
CA PHE A 40 17.32 15.23 -6.81
C PHE A 40 16.73 16.60 -7.20
N ARG A 41 15.43 16.82 -7.00
CA ARG A 41 14.75 18.08 -7.33
C ARG A 41 15.10 19.19 -6.34
N HIS A 42 15.27 18.87 -5.06
CA HIS A 42 15.53 19.84 -4.00
C HIS A 42 16.80 19.48 -3.20
N PRO A 43 17.99 19.71 -3.78
CA PRO A 43 19.27 19.31 -3.17
C PRO A 43 19.51 19.96 -1.80
N ILE A 44 18.98 21.17 -1.57
CA ILE A 44 19.12 21.90 -0.30
C ILE A 44 18.29 21.23 0.81
N LEU A 45 17.03 20.86 0.53
CA LEU A 45 16.18 20.14 1.49
C LEU A 45 16.73 18.75 1.77
N PHE A 46 17.27 18.08 0.74
CA PHE A 46 17.96 16.81 0.90
C PHE A 46 19.14 16.92 1.86
N ILE A 47 20.01 17.92 1.71
CA ILE A 47 21.17 18.14 2.58
C ILE A 47 20.75 18.42 4.02
N ILE A 48 19.71 19.24 4.24
CA ILE A 48 19.18 19.54 5.58
C ILE A 48 18.59 18.27 6.22
N LEU A 49 17.79 17.52 5.47
CA LEU A 49 17.22 16.25 5.93
C LEU A 49 18.28 15.17 6.12
N LEU A 50 19.41 15.22 5.40
CA LEU A 50 20.55 14.33 5.57
C LEU A 50 21.34 14.67 6.85
N LEU A 51 21.63 15.95 7.07
CA LEU A 51 22.31 16.45 8.27
C LEU A 51 21.50 16.24 9.55
N CYS A 52 20.17 16.38 9.46
CA CYS A 52 19.26 16.20 10.58
C CYS A 52 18.74 14.75 10.71
N GLY A 53 19.16 13.83 9.83
CA GLY A 53 18.70 12.44 9.81
C GLY A 53 17.22 12.24 9.40
N GLY A 54 16.51 13.31 9.02
CA GLY A 54 15.09 13.33 8.67
C GLY A 54 14.73 12.62 7.36
N LEU A 55 15.70 12.23 6.52
CA LEU A 55 15.42 11.47 5.30
C LEU A 55 14.74 10.12 5.59
N GLY A 56 15.23 9.40 6.61
CA GLY A 56 14.63 8.13 7.02
C GLY A 56 13.23 8.30 7.61
N PHE A 57 12.99 9.43 8.29
CA PHE A 57 11.69 9.78 8.86
C PHE A 57 10.67 10.08 7.76
N PHE A 58 11.00 10.92 6.77
CA PHE A 58 10.11 11.20 5.64
C PHE A 58 9.80 9.96 4.81
N PHE A 59 10.80 9.11 4.58
CA PHE A 59 10.59 7.86 3.87
C PHE A 59 9.68 6.91 4.65
N SER A 60 9.90 6.74 5.96
CA SER A 60 9.05 5.93 6.83
C SER A 60 7.62 6.49 6.93
N LEU A 61 7.46 7.82 6.95
CA LEU A 61 6.15 8.46 6.94
C LEU A 61 5.41 8.18 5.61
N ALA A 62 6.11 8.27 4.47
CA ALA A 62 5.53 8.00 3.16
C ALA A 62 5.11 6.53 2.99
N VAL A 63 5.98 5.60 3.37
CA VAL A 63 5.70 4.16 3.32
C VAL A 63 4.65 3.76 4.35
N GLY A 64 4.78 4.24 5.59
CA GLY A 64 3.83 3.99 6.67
C GLY A 64 2.44 4.55 6.34
N GLY A 65 2.37 5.76 5.78
CA GLY A 65 1.12 6.36 5.30
C GLY A 65 0.48 5.55 4.18
N ALA A 66 1.26 5.03 3.24
CA ALA A 66 0.75 4.15 2.18
C ALA A 66 0.24 2.82 2.72
N LEU A 67 0.94 2.23 3.70
CA LEU A 67 0.49 1.01 4.40
C LEU A 67 -0.82 1.22 5.15
N ILE A 68 -0.92 2.32 5.92
CA ILE A 68 -2.15 2.67 6.64
C ILE A 68 -3.31 2.85 5.66
N LEU A 69 -3.10 3.58 4.57
CA LEU A 69 -4.12 3.73 3.52
C LEU A 69 -4.54 2.39 2.93
N ALA A 70 -3.60 1.49 2.65
CA ALA A 70 -3.91 0.16 2.13
C ALA A 70 -4.76 -0.67 3.11
N VAL A 71 -4.43 -0.64 4.41
CA VAL A 71 -5.20 -1.33 5.45
C VAL A 71 -6.58 -0.71 5.63
N VAL A 72 -6.68 0.62 5.65
CA VAL A 72 -7.98 1.32 5.79
C VAL A 72 -8.87 1.03 4.59
N VAL A 73 -8.35 1.11 3.36
CA VAL A 73 -9.13 0.84 2.15
C VAL A 73 -9.51 -0.64 2.05
N GLY A 74 -8.58 -1.56 2.34
CA GLY A 74 -8.86 -3.00 2.32
C GLY A 74 -9.86 -3.43 3.40
N GLY A 75 -9.71 -2.90 4.61
CA GLY A 75 -10.64 -3.13 5.73
C GLY A 75 -12.02 -2.53 5.46
N PHE A 76 -12.07 -1.32 4.89
CA PHE A 76 -13.33 -0.68 4.50
C PHE A 76 -14.04 -1.44 3.39
N ALA A 77 -13.31 -1.93 2.37
CA ALA A 77 -13.87 -2.77 1.33
C ALA A 77 -14.47 -4.06 1.89
N MET A 78 -13.77 -4.74 2.80
CA MET A 78 -14.28 -5.92 3.51
C MET A 78 -15.52 -5.61 4.35
N PHE A 79 -15.54 -4.48 5.06
CA PHE A 79 -16.68 -4.05 5.86
C PHE A 79 -17.92 -3.82 5.00
N VAL A 80 -17.75 -3.13 3.86
CA VAL A 80 -18.84 -2.89 2.90
C VAL A 80 -19.33 -4.21 2.30
N MET A 81 -18.43 -5.12 1.91
CA MET A 81 -18.79 -6.43 1.36
C MET A 81 -19.54 -7.33 2.36
N ASN A 82 -19.15 -7.33 3.64
CA ASN A 82 -19.88 -8.05 4.69
C ASN A 82 -21.23 -7.40 5.05
N GLY A 83 -21.38 -6.09 4.82
CA GLY A 83 -22.64 -5.37 5.04
C GLY A 83 -23.72 -5.70 4.00
N PHE A 84 -23.35 -6.23 2.83
CA PHE A 84 -24.29 -6.68 1.79
C PHE A 84 -24.78 -8.13 1.98
N ASP A 85 -24.29 -8.85 3.00
CA ASP A 85 -24.69 -10.22 3.33
C ASP A 85 -25.79 -10.28 4.43
N ASN A 86 -26.48 -9.16 4.67
CA ASN A 86 -27.78 -9.07 5.36
C ASN A 86 -28.86 -8.56 4.39
#